data_AF-A0A1F8U9I9-F1
#
_entry.id   AF-A0A1F8U9I9-F1
#
_cell.length_a   1.000
_cell.length_b   1.000
_cell.length_c   1.000
_cell.angle_alpha   90.00
_cell.angle_beta   90.00
_cell.angle_gamma   90.00
#
_symmetry.space_group_name_H-M   'P 1'
#
loop_
_entity.id
_entity.type
_entity.pdbx_description
1 polymer ?
#
loop_
_entity_poly.entity_id
_entity_poly.type
_entity_poly.pdbx_seq_one_letter_code
_entity_poly.pdbx_strand_id
1 'polypeptide(L)'
;MAFVEKFELIYQRAAERKGGKAALQSLLNKPRTAAQLKQLTDAECLSEFSKKIFQSGFVWSVVEKKWPGFEEIFFGFEPEKMLLMSDEMLAAKATDPRIIRNATKVFAIRDNALMIQQVADKYGSFGAFLAQWPGEDIIGLWGYLKKHGCRLGGNTGAYAL
;
A
#
# COMPACT_ATOMS: atom_id res chain seq x y z
N MET A 1 -12.89 7.31 -30.83
CA MET A 1 -13.20 7.41 -29.39
C MET A 1 -13.53 6.01 -28.89
N ALA A 2 -12.86 5.53 -27.84
CA ALA A 2 -13.22 4.24 -27.25
C ALA A 2 -14.62 4.34 -26.64
N PHE A 3 -15.51 3.40 -26.96
CA PHE A 3 -16.82 3.29 -26.33
C PHE A 3 -16.60 2.95 -24.85
N VAL A 4 -16.82 3.92 -23.96
CA VAL A 4 -16.77 3.67 -22.52
C VAL A 4 -18.04 2.93 -22.14
N GLU A 5 -17.89 1.66 -21.77
CA GLU A 5 -19.00 0.85 -21.31
C GLU A 5 -19.60 1.41 -20.01
N LYS A 6 -20.93 1.38 -19.89
CA LYS A 6 -21.62 1.82 -18.67
C LYS A 6 -21.29 0.87 -17.51
N PHE A 7 -20.97 1.43 -16.35
CA PHE A 7 -20.69 0.66 -15.13
C PHE A 7 -21.78 -0.37 -14.81
N GLU A 8 -23.05 -0.03 -15.00
CA GLU A 8 -24.18 -0.94 -14.76
C GLU A 8 -24.06 -2.23 -15.57
N LEU A 9 -23.60 -2.17 -16.82
CA LEU A 9 -23.41 -3.37 -17.65
C LEU A 9 -22.26 -4.24 -17.14
N ILE A 10 -21.18 -3.60 -16.65
CA ILE A 10 -20.06 -4.30 -16.01
C ILE A 10 -20.54 -5.01 -14.73
N TYR A 11 -21.31 -4.31 -13.90
CA TYR A 11 -21.86 -4.83 -12.65
C TYR A 11 -22.81 -6.01 -12.88
N GLN A 12 -23.72 -5.91 -13.86
CA GLN A 12 -24.67 -6.98 -14.18
C GLN A 12 -23.96 -8.25 -14.65
N ARG A 13 -22.98 -8.15 -15.56
CA ARG A 13 -22.19 -9.31 -15.99
C ARG A 13 -21.39 -9.93 -14.85
N ALA A 14 -20.87 -9.10 -13.94
CA ALA A 14 -20.19 -9.61 -12.74
C ALA A 14 -21.17 -10.36 -11.83
N ALA A 15 -22.39 -9.82 -11.64
CA ALA A 15 -23.42 -10.44 -10.82
C ALA A 15 -23.85 -11.80 -11.39
N GLU A 16 -24.13 -11.88 -12.70
CA GLU A 16 -24.46 -13.13 -13.39
C GLU A 16 -23.39 -14.20 -13.19
N ARG A 17 -22.11 -13.84 -13.36
CA ARG A 17 -20.97 -14.76 -13.18
C ARG A 17 -20.75 -15.22 -11.75
N LYS A 18 -21.22 -14.45 -10.76
CA LYS A 18 -21.01 -14.72 -9.34
C LYS A 18 -22.25 -15.29 -8.64
N GLY A 19 -23.33 -15.58 -9.36
CA GLY A 19 -24.54 -16.18 -8.79
C GLY A 19 -25.56 -15.16 -8.28
N GLY A 20 -25.58 -13.96 -8.86
CA GLY A 20 -26.52 -12.88 -8.56
C GLY A 20 -25.89 -11.71 -7.80
N LYS A 21 -26.67 -10.63 -7.66
CA LYS A 21 -26.19 -9.37 -7.04
C LYS A 21 -25.75 -9.56 -5.58
N ALA A 22 -26.48 -10.35 -4.80
CA ALA A 22 -26.15 -10.62 -3.41
C ALA A 22 -24.82 -11.39 -3.26
N ALA A 23 -24.60 -12.40 -4.10
CA ALA A 23 -23.36 -13.17 -4.11
C ALA A 23 -22.17 -12.36 -4.63
N LEU A 24 -22.37 -11.43 -5.57
CA LEU A 24 -21.33 -10.48 -5.93
C LEU A 24 -21.00 -9.53 -4.77
N GLN A 25 -22.01 -8.96 -4.11
CA GLN A 25 -21.82 -8.02 -3.01
C GLN A 25 -21.08 -8.64 -1.82
N SER A 26 -21.29 -9.93 -1.54
CA SER A 26 -20.56 -10.63 -0.46
C SER A 26 -19.06 -10.82 -0.74
N LEU A 27 -18.63 -10.70 -2.00
CA LEU A 27 -17.22 -10.75 -2.41
C LEU A 27 -16.52 -9.38 -2.31
N LEU A 28 -17.29 -8.30 -2.12
CA LEU A 28 -16.74 -6.95 -2.01
C LEU A 28 -16.33 -6.67 -0.56
N ASN A 29 -15.14 -6.12 -0.39
CA ASN A 29 -14.70 -5.64 0.91
C ASN A 29 -15.36 -4.29 1.23
N LYS A 30 -15.75 -4.11 2.50
CA LYS A 30 -16.22 -2.81 2.99
C LYS A 30 -15.02 -1.88 3.17
N PRO A 31 -15.00 -0.69 2.53
CA PRO A 31 -13.92 0.27 2.74
C PRO A 31 -13.92 0.78 4.19
N ARG A 32 -12.75 1.15 4.68
CA ARG A 32 -12.60 1.78 5.99
C ARG A 32 -13.29 3.14 6.02
N THR A 33 -13.90 3.49 7.15
CA THR A 33 -14.46 4.83 7.37
C THR A 33 -13.35 5.84 7.61
N ALA A 34 -13.63 7.14 7.43
CA ALA A 34 -12.68 8.21 7.76
C ALA A 34 -12.17 8.14 9.21
N ALA A 35 -13.04 7.74 10.16
CA ALA A 35 -12.65 7.54 11.56
C ALA A 35 -11.65 6.39 11.72
N GLN A 36 -11.86 5.27 11.01
CA GLN A 36 -10.94 4.13 11.02
C GLN A 36 -9.61 4.46 10.33
N LEU A 37 -9.63 5.21 9.23
CA LEU A 37 -8.42 5.64 8.52
C LEU A 37 -7.53 6.52 9.41
N LYS A 38 -8.12 7.42 10.20
CA LYS A 38 -7.37 8.26 11.16
C LYS A 38 -6.66 7.47 12.26
N GLN A 39 -7.09 6.24 12.54
CA GLN A 39 -6.45 5.37 13.54
C GLN A 39 -5.27 4.57 12.97
N LEU A 40 -5.06 4.60 11.64
CA LEU A 40 -3.89 3.99 11.05
C LEU A 40 -2.64 4.75 11.46
N THR A 41 -1.68 4.03 11.99
CA THR A 41 -0.34 4.54 12.27
C THR A 41 0.45 4.66 10.97
N ASP A 42 1.42 5.59 10.96
CA ASP A 42 2.32 5.77 9.82
C ASP A 42 3.16 4.50 9.55
N ALA A 43 3.47 3.74 10.60
CA ALA A 43 4.14 2.45 10.52
C ALA A 43 3.28 1.38 9.83
N GLU A 44 1.98 1.30 10.15
CA GLU A 44 1.04 0.40 9.45
C GLU A 44 0.93 0.75 7.96
N CYS A 45 0.83 2.05 7.64
CA CYS A 45 0.81 2.52 6.26
C CYS A 45 2.11 2.13 5.53
N LEU A 46 3.27 2.36 6.14
CA LEU A 46 4.56 2.00 5.53
C LEU A 46 4.71 0.49 5.34
N SER A 47 4.27 -0.31 6.31
CA SER A 47 4.26 -1.77 6.25
C SER A 47 3.39 -2.25 5.08
N GLU A 48 2.15 -1.76 4.93
CA GLU A 48 1.29 -2.19 3.83
C GLU A 48 1.81 -1.77 2.46
N PHE A 49 2.33 -0.54 2.31
CA PHE A 49 2.98 -0.11 1.06
C PHE A 49 4.16 -1.01 0.70
N SER A 50 5.03 -1.27 1.68
CA SER A 50 6.18 -2.15 1.50
C SER A 50 5.72 -3.55 1.09
N LYS A 51 4.69 -4.10 1.74
CA LYS A 51 4.15 -5.44 1.44
C LYS A 51 3.71 -5.55 -0.01
N LYS A 52 2.97 -4.56 -0.52
CA LYS A 52 2.51 -4.57 -1.92
C LYS A 52 3.65 -4.38 -2.92
N ILE A 53 4.69 -3.62 -2.57
CA ILE A 53 5.92 -3.53 -3.38
C ILE A 53 6.59 -4.91 -3.47
N PHE A 54 6.68 -5.65 -2.38
CA PHE A 54 7.27 -7.00 -2.37
C PHE A 54 6.39 -8.05 -3.08
N GLN A 55 5.07 -7.94 -2.99
CA GLN A 55 4.10 -8.78 -3.71
C GLN A 55 4.10 -8.54 -5.23
N SER A 56 4.46 -7.34 -5.68
CA SER A 56 4.57 -7.05 -7.12
C SER A 56 5.62 -7.94 -7.79
N GLY A 57 5.16 -8.79 -8.72
CA GLY A 57 6.00 -9.77 -9.43
C GLY A 57 6.49 -10.95 -8.58
N PHE A 58 5.80 -11.26 -7.47
CA PHE A 58 6.20 -12.36 -6.57
C PHE A 58 5.01 -13.16 -6.06
N VAL A 59 5.27 -14.36 -5.52
CA VAL A 59 4.22 -15.22 -4.93
C VAL A 59 3.76 -14.62 -3.60
N TRP A 60 2.50 -14.17 -3.54
CA TRP A 60 1.96 -13.43 -2.39
C TRP A 60 2.06 -14.20 -1.08
N SER A 61 1.74 -15.50 -1.11
CA SER A 61 1.81 -16.36 0.09
C SER A 61 3.22 -16.50 0.66
N VAL A 62 4.26 -16.35 -0.16
CA VAL A 62 5.65 -16.36 0.30
C VAL A 62 6.01 -15.02 0.97
N VAL A 63 5.50 -13.90 0.45
CA VAL A 63 5.66 -12.58 1.10
C VAL A 63 5.01 -12.58 2.48
N GLU A 64 3.76 -13.05 2.58
CA GLU A 64 3.03 -13.10 3.85
C GLU A 64 3.77 -13.96 4.89
N LYS A 65 4.28 -15.14 4.49
CA LYS A 65 5.07 -16.00 5.39
C LYS A 65 6.36 -15.36 5.89
N LYS A 66 6.95 -14.44 5.13
CA LYS A 66 8.19 -13.74 5.48
C LYS A 66 7.93 -12.40 6.19
N TRP A 67 6.69 -11.92 6.20
CA TRP A 67 6.37 -10.58 6.71
C TRP A 67 6.77 -10.34 8.18
N PRO A 68 6.61 -11.31 9.11
CA PRO A 68 7.10 -11.13 10.48
C PRO A 68 8.61 -10.84 10.55
N GLY A 69 9.39 -11.43 9.64
CA GLY A 69 10.83 -11.14 9.54
C GLY A 69 11.10 -9.72 9.05
N PHE A 70 10.28 -9.19 8.12
CA PHE A 70 10.37 -7.80 7.72
C PHE A 70 10.06 -6.86 8.88
N GLU A 71 8.97 -7.11 9.62
CA GLU A 71 8.58 -6.29 10.77
C GLU A 71 9.68 -6.25 11.83
N GLU A 72 10.34 -7.38 12.12
CA GLU A 72 11.47 -7.41 13.05
C GLU A 72 12.69 -6.62 12.52
N ILE A 73 13.10 -6.87 11.27
CA ILE A 73 14.32 -6.28 10.68
C ILE A 73 14.19 -4.77 10.45
N PHE A 74 12.99 -4.31 10.12
CA PHE A 74 12.68 -2.92 9.82
C PHE A 74 11.97 -2.21 10.99
N PHE A 75 12.13 -2.74 12.21
CA PHE A 75 11.68 -2.11 13.46
C PHE A 75 10.19 -1.72 13.48
N GLY A 76 9.33 -2.61 12.98
CA GLY A 76 7.90 -2.37 12.85
C GLY A 76 7.53 -1.38 11.74
N PHE A 77 8.46 -1.01 10.87
CA PHE A 77 8.31 0.03 9.85
C PHE A 77 8.08 1.45 10.41
N GLU A 78 8.59 1.74 11.61
CA GLU A 78 8.55 3.11 12.15
C GLU A 78 9.30 4.10 11.22
N PRO A 79 8.62 5.11 10.64
CA PRO A 79 9.23 5.99 9.65
C PRO A 79 10.49 6.69 10.15
N GLU A 80 10.48 7.19 11.39
CA GLU A 80 11.63 7.86 12.01
C GLU A 80 12.87 6.94 12.03
N LYS A 81 12.70 5.68 12.45
CA LYS A 81 13.79 4.70 12.48
C LYS A 81 14.28 4.36 11.07
N MET A 82 13.37 4.33 10.10
CA MET A 82 13.73 4.06 8.71
C MET A 82 14.58 5.18 8.11
N LEU A 83 14.24 6.43 8.42
CA LEU A 83 14.97 7.61 7.93
C LEU A 83 16.37 7.75 8.52
N LEU A 84 16.61 7.18 9.70
CA LEU A 84 17.94 7.18 10.34
C LEU A 84 18.88 6.09 9.79
N MET A 85 18.41 5.18 8.94
CA MET A 85 19.27 4.13 8.38
C MET A 85 20.16 4.66 7.25
N SER A 86 21.46 4.38 7.35
CA SER A 86 22.41 4.63 6.25
C SER A 86 22.20 3.64 5.09
N ASP A 87 22.81 3.93 3.94
CA ASP A 87 22.77 3.06 2.77
C ASP A 87 23.43 1.71 3.05
N GLU A 88 24.52 1.69 3.82
CA GLU A 88 25.23 0.48 4.23
C GLU A 88 24.34 -0.38 5.12
N MET A 89 23.61 0.23 6.07
CA MET A 89 22.67 -0.49 6.93
C MET A 89 21.54 -1.11 6.13
N LEU A 90 20.96 -0.38 5.18
CA LEU A 90 19.89 -0.91 4.31
C LEU A 90 20.40 -2.01 3.38
N ALA A 91 21.58 -1.82 2.79
CA ALA A 91 22.23 -2.81 1.94
C ALA A 91 22.51 -4.10 2.71
N ALA A 92 23.01 -4.01 3.95
CA ALA A 92 23.21 -5.15 4.82
C ALA A 92 21.88 -5.87 5.13
N LYS A 93 20.84 -5.13 5.54
CA LYS A 93 19.49 -5.68 5.80
C LYS A 93 18.89 -6.37 4.57
N ALA A 94 19.14 -5.85 3.36
CA ALA A 94 18.65 -6.43 2.12
C ALA A 94 19.21 -7.84 1.82
N THR A 95 20.26 -8.27 2.53
CA THR A 95 20.83 -9.61 2.42
C THR A 95 20.26 -10.62 3.40
N ASP A 96 19.45 -10.19 4.37
CA ASP A 96 18.94 -11.07 5.44
C ASP A 96 18.04 -12.19 4.86
N PRO A 97 18.31 -13.47 5.17
CA PRO A 97 17.57 -14.59 4.61
C PRO A 97 16.11 -14.67 5.10
N ARG A 98 15.75 -13.98 6.18
CA ARG A 98 14.37 -13.94 6.70
C ARG A 98 13.45 -13.17 5.76
N ILE A 99 13.96 -12.21 5.01
CA ILE A 99 13.19 -11.42 4.04
C ILE A 99 13.35 -11.91 2.60
N ILE A 100 12.72 -11.21 1.66
CA ILE A 100 12.97 -11.36 0.23
C ILE A 100 14.13 -10.44 -0.13
N ARG A 101 15.26 -11.04 -0.51
CA ARG A 101 16.51 -10.31 -0.80
C ARG A 101 16.42 -9.54 -2.10
N ASN A 102 15.92 -8.31 -2.04
CA ASN A 102 15.83 -7.38 -3.16
C ASN A 102 16.22 -5.98 -2.68
N ALA A 103 17.46 -5.58 -2.95
CA ALA A 103 18.00 -4.29 -2.49
C ALA A 103 17.12 -3.12 -2.93
N THR A 104 16.76 -3.02 -4.22
CA THR A 104 15.97 -1.89 -4.71
C THR A 104 14.59 -1.78 -4.05
N LYS A 105 13.95 -2.91 -3.68
CA LYS A 105 12.68 -2.87 -2.91
C LYS A 105 12.90 -2.49 -1.45
N VAL A 106 14.04 -2.86 -0.85
CA VAL A 106 14.40 -2.44 0.51
C VAL A 106 14.68 -0.95 0.58
N PHE A 107 15.43 -0.38 -0.37
CA PHE A 107 15.68 1.07 -0.43
C PHE A 107 14.37 1.87 -0.58
N ALA A 108 13.41 1.35 -1.36
CA ALA A 108 12.09 1.96 -1.50
C ALA A 108 11.31 2.07 -0.17
N ILE A 109 11.63 1.26 0.86
CA ILE A 109 11.02 1.39 2.19
C ILE A 109 11.38 2.75 2.80
N ARG A 110 12.67 3.14 2.76
CA ARG A 110 13.12 4.44 3.30
C ARG A 110 12.57 5.61 2.47
N ASP A 111 12.52 5.48 1.15
CA ASP A 111 11.94 6.53 0.29
C ASP A 111 10.45 6.76 0.61
N ASN A 112 9.70 5.67 0.84
CA ASN A 112 8.29 5.76 1.22
C ASN A 112 8.10 6.24 2.66
N ALA A 113 9.03 5.93 3.57
CA ALA A 113 9.06 6.50 4.91
C ALA A 113 9.17 8.03 4.87
N LEU A 114 10.03 8.56 3.98
CA LEU A 114 10.18 10.00 3.77
C LEU A 114 8.89 10.63 3.25
N MET A 115 8.25 10.01 2.26
CA MET A 115 6.97 10.47 1.73
C MET A 115 5.87 10.48 2.80
N ILE A 116 5.80 9.43 3.62
CA ILE A 116 4.88 9.35 4.76
C ILE A 116 5.15 10.46 5.77
N GLN A 117 6.41 10.66 6.17
CA GLN A 117 6.79 11.71 7.12
C GLN A 117 6.40 13.10 6.61
N GLN A 118 6.69 13.42 5.34
CA GLN A 118 6.33 14.70 4.73
C GLN A 118 4.82 14.95 4.67
N VAL A 119 4.02 13.88 4.60
CA VAL A 119 2.56 13.96 4.69
C VAL A 119 2.14 14.14 6.15
N ALA A 120 2.71 13.36 7.08
CA ALA A 120 2.43 13.46 8.50
C ALA A 120 2.71 14.88 9.04
N ASP A 121 3.81 15.51 8.63
CA ASP A 121 4.15 16.89 9.01
C ASP A 121 3.07 17.92 8.60
N LYS A 122 2.29 17.62 7.56
CA LYS A 122 1.25 18.52 7.02
C LYS A 122 -0.15 18.19 7.54
N TYR A 123 -0.45 16.91 7.76
CA TYR A 123 -1.81 16.43 8.04
C TYR A 123 -1.95 15.80 9.44
N GLY A 124 -0.86 15.69 10.20
CA GLY A 124 -0.78 15.03 11.51
C GLY A 124 -0.43 13.55 11.43
N SER A 125 -0.88 12.85 10.38
CA SER A 125 -0.47 11.48 10.05
C SER A 125 -0.84 11.15 8.60
N PHE A 126 -0.29 10.06 8.07
CA PHE A 126 -0.69 9.54 6.77
C PHE A 126 -2.14 9.03 6.78
N GLY A 127 -2.58 8.40 7.87
CA GLY A 127 -3.98 8.00 8.06
C GLY A 127 -4.95 9.19 8.03
N ALA A 128 -4.56 10.32 8.63
CA ALA A 128 -5.34 11.55 8.59
C ALA A 128 -5.40 12.18 7.19
N PHE A 129 -4.32 12.09 6.43
CA PHE A 129 -4.30 12.47 5.01
C PHE A 129 -5.26 11.61 4.18
N LEU A 130 -5.21 10.28 4.33
CA LEU A 130 -6.12 9.36 3.63
C LEU A 130 -7.59 9.65 3.98
N ALA A 131 -7.88 9.94 5.26
CA ALA A 131 -9.23 10.24 5.72
C ALA A 131 -9.78 11.57 5.19
N GLN A 132 -8.92 12.50 4.79
CA GLN A 132 -9.28 13.81 4.23
C GLN A 132 -9.36 13.79 2.70
N TRP A 133 -8.81 12.77 2.05
CA TRP A 133 -8.84 12.66 0.59
C TRP A 133 -10.29 12.43 0.10
N PRO A 134 -10.76 13.13 -0.95
CA PRO A 134 -12.12 12.95 -1.47
C PRO A 134 -12.34 11.52 -1.97
N GLY A 135 -13.38 10.84 -1.48
CA GLY A 135 -13.66 9.44 -1.82
C GLY A 135 -13.99 9.23 -3.31
N GLU A 136 -14.53 10.26 -3.95
CA GLU A 136 -14.80 10.34 -5.39
C GLU A 136 -13.53 10.49 -6.25
N ASP A 137 -12.39 10.87 -5.66
CA ASP A 137 -11.11 11.08 -6.34
C ASP A 137 -10.04 10.04 -5.98
N ILE A 138 -10.43 8.76 -5.98
CA ILE A 138 -9.49 7.67 -5.73
C ILE A 138 -8.35 7.61 -6.76
N ILE A 139 -8.63 8.01 -8.01
CA ILE A 139 -7.64 8.03 -9.09
C ILE A 139 -6.59 9.12 -8.82
N GLY A 140 -7.00 10.29 -8.33
CA GLY A 140 -6.08 11.33 -7.87
C GLY A 140 -5.17 10.83 -6.75
N LEU A 141 -5.70 10.07 -5.79
CA LEU A 141 -4.90 9.48 -4.71
C LEU A 141 -3.84 8.52 -5.25
N TRP A 142 -4.20 7.64 -6.19
CA TRP A 142 -3.23 6.76 -6.84
C TRP A 142 -2.19 7.54 -7.65
N GLY A 143 -2.60 8.63 -8.29
CA GLY A 143 -1.71 9.57 -8.97
C GLY A 143 -0.71 10.21 -8.02
N TYR A 144 -1.15 10.62 -6.83
CA TYR A 144 -0.30 11.15 -5.77
C TYR A 144 0.73 10.11 -5.31
N LEU A 145 0.28 8.89 -4.97
CA LEU A 145 1.18 7.80 -4.55
C LEU A 145 2.22 7.46 -5.62
N LYS A 146 1.82 7.41 -6.90
CA LYS A 146 2.74 7.17 -8.01
C LYS A 146 3.79 8.27 -8.14
N LYS A 147 3.41 9.54 -7.92
CA LYS A 147 4.28 10.70 -8.12
C LYS A 147 5.25 10.91 -6.96
N HIS A 148 4.78 10.69 -5.73
CA HIS A 148 5.52 11.04 -4.52
C HIS A 148 6.14 9.82 -3.82
N GLY A 149 5.56 8.63 -4.01
CA GLY A 149 6.10 7.38 -3.49
C GLY A 149 7.08 6.70 -4.42
N CYS A 150 7.86 5.79 -3.87
CA CYS A 150 8.77 4.92 -4.60
C CYS A 150 8.09 3.56 -4.85
N ARG A 151 7.92 3.20 -6.13
CA ARG A 151 7.30 1.93 -6.58
C ARG A 151 5.82 1.75 -6.19
N LEU A 152 5.09 2.84 -5.95
CA LEU A 152 3.65 2.81 -5.67
C LEU A 152 2.75 3.05 -6.89
N GLY A 153 3.33 3.09 -8.09
CA GLY A 153 2.57 3.18 -9.35
C GLY A 153 1.91 1.87 -9.78
N GLY A 154 1.19 1.92 -10.90
CA GLY A 154 0.44 0.77 -11.40
C GLY A 154 -0.64 0.35 -10.40
N ASN A 155 -0.76 -0.96 -10.14
CA ASN A 155 -1.72 -1.48 -9.17
C ASN A 155 -1.18 -1.52 -7.73
N THR A 156 0.10 -1.21 -7.49
CA THR A 156 0.71 -1.37 -6.17
C THR A 156 0.09 -0.43 -5.13
N GLY A 157 -0.04 0.86 -5.43
CA GLY A 157 -0.72 1.80 -4.54
C GLY A 157 -2.19 1.44 -4.31
N ALA A 158 -2.90 1.01 -5.36
CA ALA A 158 -4.31 0.61 -5.27
C ALA A 158 -4.52 -0.63 -4.39
N TYR A 159 -3.60 -1.60 -4.41
CA TYR A 159 -3.69 -2.79 -3.55
C TYR A 159 -3.29 -2.55 -2.09
N ALA A 160 -2.65 -1.42 -1.79
CA ALA A 160 -2.14 -1.13 -0.45
C ALA A 160 -3.11 -0.30 0.40
N LEU A 161 -4.08 0.35 -0.23
CA LEU A 161 -5.14 1.14 0.39
C LEU A 161 -6.35 0.25 0.74
#